data_AF-A0A6I7PK21-F1
#
_entry.id   AF-A0A6I7PK21-F1
#
_cell.length_a   1.000
_cell.length_b   1.000
_cell.length_c   1.000
_cell.angle_alpha   90.00
_cell.angle_beta   90.00
_cell.angle_gamma   90.00
#
_symmetry.space_group_name_H-M   'P 1'
#
loop_
_entity.id
_entity.type
_entity.pdbx_description
1 polymer ?
#
loop_
_entity_poly.entity_id
_entity_poly.type
_entity_poly.pdbx_seq_one_letter_code
_entity_poly.pdbx_strand_id
1 'polypeptide(L)'
;MTEAPRDDNPTTNADGQDEHPGFAPDPTRIGLSLSGALPCYVCSYNLQGLSVTASCPECGAAVRATILYRVDPDAEAFQPVFTPRLTAIGLVLWASCGFLAACIAWSPRVIDLVERFVVQRAITPGTPLWIPRLLVALTALSGLGALAFIRPSKAVPKLASALAVVGALAYVPLAWALWRIHAVIDAGMASPYFVAAPRADRTALRMVVGGALLVIILALRPNARRLVQRSLALRKGRVDRQTLLGLAVAVAIVLAGDAMWLLAGSCPPSLRDVVADLGTILIAVGSLLFTIGAASAVMDGWRIARSVVLPAPSMKDILGSRARGPDND
;
A
#
# COMPACT_ATOMS: atom_id res chain seq x y z
N MET A 1 -33.59 -34.69 -1.92
CA MET A 1 -33.93 -33.26 -1.77
C MET A 1 -34.34 -32.78 -3.14
N THR A 2 -35.63 -32.57 -3.30
CA THR A 2 -36.34 -32.61 -4.57
C THR A 2 -36.73 -31.18 -4.92
N GLU A 3 -36.14 -30.60 -5.96
CA GLU A 3 -36.50 -29.28 -6.46
C GLU A 3 -37.79 -29.34 -7.28
N ALA A 4 -38.75 -28.51 -6.89
CA ALA A 4 -40.04 -28.33 -7.54
C ALA A 4 -39.95 -27.26 -8.66
N PRO A 5 -40.77 -27.38 -9.72
CA PRO A 5 -40.80 -26.41 -10.81
C PRO A 5 -41.58 -25.16 -10.39
N ARG A 6 -41.09 -23.99 -10.80
CA ARG A 6 -41.68 -22.68 -10.49
C ARG A 6 -42.45 -22.19 -11.72
N ASP A 7 -43.76 -22.08 -11.56
CA ASP A 7 -44.71 -21.64 -12.59
C ASP A 7 -44.52 -20.17 -12.96
N ASP A 8 -44.50 -19.93 -14.27
CA ASP A 8 -44.63 -18.62 -14.92
C ASP A 8 -46.09 -18.18 -14.88
N ASN A 9 -46.37 -16.96 -14.38
CA ASN A 9 -47.66 -16.32 -14.57
C ASN A 9 -47.49 -14.84 -14.94
N PRO A 10 -47.81 -14.43 -16.18
CA PRO A 10 -47.82 -13.03 -16.58
C PRO A 10 -49.20 -12.41 -16.29
N THR A 11 -49.29 -11.60 -15.23
CA THR A 11 -50.45 -10.72 -15.04
C THR A 11 -50.32 -9.49 -15.95
N THR A 12 -51.09 -9.52 -17.03
CA THR A 12 -51.53 -8.39 -17.83
C THR A 12 -52.26 -7.37 -16.95
N ASN A 13 -51.64 -6.21 -16.69
CA ASN A 13 -52.34 -5.01 -16.27
C ASN A 13 -52.56 -4.14 -17.50
N ALA A 14 -53.75 -4.28 -18.08
CA ALA A 14 -54.35 -3.29 -18.95
C ALA A 14 -55.12 -2.32 -18.05
N ASP A 15 -54.67 -1.07 -17.92
CA ASP A 15 -55.53 0.07 -17.59
C ASP A 15 -54.78 1.40 -17.72
N GLY A 16 -55.41 2.35 -18.43
CA GLY A 16 -55.25 3.78 -18.17
C GLY A 16 -54.12 4.51 -18.88
N GLN A 17 -54.17 4.60 -20.22
CA GLN A 17 -53.47 5.63 -20.96
C GLN A 17 -54.20 6.97 -20.78
N ASP A 18 -53.75 7.80 -19.84
CA ASP A 18 -53.97 9.24 -19.90
C ASP A 18 -53.04 9.81 -20.97
N GLU A 19 -53.60 10.05 -22.15
CA GLU A 19 -52.95 10.69 -23.29
C GLU A 19 -52.65 12.16 -22.96
N HIS A 20 -51.50 12.41 -22.31
CA HIS A 20 -50.91 13.73 -22.33
C HIS A 20 -50.52 14.09 -23.78
N PRO A 21 -50.97 15.24 -24.32
CA PRO A 21 -50.68 15.64 -25.69
C PRO A 21 -49.16 15.84 -25.88
N GLY A 22 -48.55 14.85 -26.52
CA GLY A 22 -47.60 14.99 -27.61
C GLY A 22 -46.48 16.02 -27.45
N PHE A 23 -45.70 15.97 -26.37
CA PHE A 23 -44.34 16.48 -26.44
C PHE A 23 -43.48 15.37 -27.05
N ALA A 24 -43.35 15.37 -28.38
CA ALA A 24 -42.38 14.49 -29.05
C ALA A 24 -41.01 14.80 -28.44
N PRO A 25 -40.40 13.87 -27.67
CA PRO A 25 -39.12 14.15 -27.04
C PRO A 25 -38.10 14.32 -28.15
N ASP A 26 -37.60 15.54 -28.30
CA ASP A 26 -36.51 15.85 -29.22
C ASP A 26 -35.35 14.88 -28.91
N PRO A 27 -35.05 13.91 -29.80
CA PRO A 27 -34.06 12.87 -29.55
C PRO A 27 -32.64 13.44 -29.42
N THR A 28 -32.44 14.73 -29.72
CA THR A 28 -31.17 15.42 -29.52
C THR A 28 -30.95 15.93 -28.08
N ARG A 29 -32.01 15.96 -27.26
CA ARG A 29 -31.99 16.34 -25.84
C ARG A 29 -32.23 15.15 -24.93
N ILE A 30 -31.33 14.17 -24.97
CA ILE A 30 -31.15 13.23 -23.85
C ILE A 30 -30.47 13.98 -22.69
N GLY A 31 -31.18 14.96 -22.12
CA GLY A 31 -30.88 15.43 -20.78
C GLY A 31 -31.51 14.43 -19.84
N LEU A 32 -30.73 13.45 -19.37
CA LEU A 32 -31.16 12.56 -18.29
C LEU A 32 -31.68 13.44 -17.14
N SER A 33 -32.99 13.43 -16.94
CA SER A 33 -33.58 14.02 -15.74
C SER A 33 -33.24 13.12 -14.56
N LEU A 34 -32.87 13.73 -13.44
CA LEU A 34 -32.57 12.96 -12.25
C LEU A 34 -33.84 12.33 -11.69
N SER A 35 -33.87 11.00 -11.66
CA SER A 35 -34.87 10.24 -10.92
C SER A 35 -34.41 10.05 -9.46
N GLY A 36 -35.35 10.19 -8.52
CA GLY A 36 -35.08 10.10 -7.08
C GLY A 36 -34.67 11.42 -6.43
N ALA A 37 -34.81 11.48 -5.11
CA ALA A 37 -34.47 12.66 -4.32
C ALA A 37 -32.94 12.84 -4.26
N LEU A 38 -32.45 13.97 -4.78
CA LEU A 38 -31.04 14.35 -4.74
C LEU A 38 -30.91 15.76 -4.16
N PRO A 39 -30.89 15.91 -2.83
CA PRO A 39 -30.75 17.22 -2.21
C PRO A 39 -29.36 17.82 -2.50
N CYS A 40 -29.37 19.10 -2.90
CA CYS A 40 -28.18 19.88 -3.23
C CYS A 40 -27.15 19.86 -2.09
N TYR A 41 -25.86 19.71 -2.40
CA TYR A 41 -24.83 19.64 -1.37
C TYR A 41 -24.56 20.99 -0.67
N VAL A 42 -24.99 22.11 -1.27
CA VAL A 42 -24.81 23.47 -0.72
C VAL A 42 -26.02 23.87 0.13
N CYS A 43 -27.23 23.83 -0.45
CA CYS A 43 -28.45 24.35 0.19
C CYS A 43 -29.50 23.29 0.53
N SER A 44 -29.25 22.00 0.27
CA SER A 44 -30.19 20.88 0.49
C SER A 44 -31.48 20.89 -0.35
N TYR A 45 -31.66 21.81 -1.29
CA TYR A 45 -32.80 21.81 -2.23
C TYR A 45 -32.86 20.52 -3.07
N ASN A 46 -34.02 19.89 -3.20
CA ASN A 46 -34.16 18.63 -3.94
C ASN A 46 -34.03 18.85 -5.46
N LEU A 47 -33.01 18.24 -6.07
CA LEU A 47 -32.70 18.39 -7.49
C LEU A 47 -33.41 17.36 -8.39
N GLN A 48 -34.38 16.62 -7.85
CA GLN A 48 -35.19 15.68 -8.62
C GLN A 48 -35.85 16.34 -9.82
N GLY A 49 -35.81 15.69 -10.98
CA GLY A 49 -36.40 16.18 -12.23
C GLY A 49 -35.55 17.23 -12.96
N LEU A 50 -34.51 17.79 -12.34
CA LEU A 50 -33.56 18.65 -13.05
C LEU A 50 -32.65 17.83 -13.98
N SER A 51 -32.24 18.45 -15.09
CA SER A 51 -31.20 17.91 -15.96
C SER A 51 -29.87 17.84 -15.21
N VAL A 52 -29.08 16.79 -15.47
CA VAL A 52 -27.70 16.64 -14.98
C VAL A 52 -26.81 17.84 -15.34
N THR A 53 -27.11 18.55 -16.44
CA THR A 53 -26.38 19.73 -16.90
C THR A 53 -26.87 21.05 -16.28
N ALA A 54 -27.99 21.05 -15.57
CA ALA A 54 -28.56 22.25 -14.97
C ALA A 54 -27.79 22.73 -13.73
N SER A 55 -28.17 23.89 -13.23
CA SER A 55 -27.72 24.43 -11.94
C SER A 55 -28.88 24.46 -10.95
N CYS A 56 -28.59 24.33 -9.67
CA CYS A 56 -29.55 24.43 -8.59
C CYS A 56 -30.21 25.82 -8.62
N PRO A 57 -31.55 25.92 -8.60
CA PRO A 57 -32.25 27.20 -8.69
C PRO A 57 -32.04 28.08 -7.44
N GLU A 58 -31.75 27.49 -6.28
CA GLU A 58 -31.60 28.24 -5.02
C GLU A 58 -30.21 28.85 -4.84
N CYS A 59 -29.15 28.10 -5.15
CA CYS A 59 -27.78 28.51 -4.84
C CYS A 59 -26.84 28.58 -6.06
N GLY A 60 -27.33 28.26 -7.26
CA GLY A 60 -26.53 28.24 -8.49
C GLY A 60 -25.52 27.10 -8.59
N ALA A 61 -25.45 26.19 -7.60
CA ALA A 61 -24.52 25.06 -7.65
C ALA A 61 -24.87 24.09 -8.79
N ALA A 62 -23.89 23.67 -9.59
CA ALA A 62 -24.13 22.75 -10.69
C ALA A 62 -24.70 21.41 -10.19
N VAL A 63 -25.77 20.89 -10.80
CA VAL A 63 -26.44 19.64 -10.41
C VAL A 63 -25.45 18.47 -10.43
N ARG A 64 -24.61 18.39 -11.48
CA ARG A 64 -23.49 17.43 -11.57
C ARG A 64 -22.53 17.43 -10.39
N ALA A 65 -22.27 18.58 -9.76
CA ALA A 65 -21.39 18.65 -8.60
C ALA A 65 -22.07 18.02 -7.37
N THR A 66 -23.40 18.19 -7.25
CA THR A 66 -24.19 17.48 -6.25
C THR A 66 -24.20 15.98 -6.51
N ILE A 67 -24.40 15.53 -7.76
CA ILE A 67 -24.36 14.11 -8.11
C ILE A 67 -23.00 13.52 -7.73
N LEU A 68 -21.89 14.13 -8.15
CA LEU A 68 -20.56 13.65 -7.78
C LEU A 68 -20.37 13.64 -6.26
N TYR A 69 -20.82 14.65 -5.53
CA TYR A 69 -20.64 14.70 -4.08
C TYR A 69 -21.51 13.67 -3.32
N ARG A 70 -22.77 13.47 -3.74
CA ARG A 70 -23.74 12.61 -3.04
C ARG A 70 -23.70 11.15 -3.52
N VAL A 71 -23.47 10.94 -4.81
CA VAL A 71 -23.54 9.62 -5.46
C VAL A 71 -22.16 8.97 -5.53
N ASP A 72 -21.08 9.76 -5.56
CA ASP A 72 -19.71 9.24 -5.51
C ASP A 72 -19.07 9.54 -4.13
N PRO A 73 -19.28 8.65 -3.12
CA PRO A 73 -18.62 8.79 -1.83
C PRO A 73 -17.09 8.77 -1.91
N ASP A 74 -16.51 8.36 -3.04
CA ASP A 74 -15.08 8.35 -3.30
C ASP A 74 -14.60 9.63 -4.02
N ALA A 75 -15.42 10.68 -4.14
CA ALA A 75 -15.04 11.95 -4.76
C ALA A 75 -13.75 12.56 -4.16
N GLU A 76 -13.50 12.35 -2.87
CA GLU A 76 -12.28 12.79 -2.19
C GLU A 76 -11.01 12.09 -2.72
N ALA A 77 -11.13 10.87 -3.25
CA ALA A 77 -10.01 10.13 -3.84
C ALA A 77 -9.45 10.82 -5.09
N PHE A 78 -10.24 11.67 -5.76
CA PHE A 78 -9.83 12.40 -6.95
C PHE A 78 -9.09 13.72 -6.68
N GLN A 79 -8.93 14.14 -5.41
CA GLN A 79 -8.18 15.37 -5.11
C GLN A 79 -6.76 15.32 -5.69
N PRO A 80 -6.29 16.32 -6.46
CA PRO A 80 -5.01 16.25 -7.15
C PRO A 80 -3.83 16.00 -6.19
N VAL A 81 -2.91 15.11 -6.58
CA VAL A 81 -1.60 14.98 -5.93
C VAL A 81 -0.78 16.20 -6.32
N PHE A 82 -0.09 16.83 -5.35
CA PHE A 82 0.70 18.04 -5.62
C PHE A 82 1.81 17.81 -6.64
N THR A 83 2.52 16.69 -6.51
CA THR A 83 3.69 16.33 -7.33
C THR A 83 3.59 14.85 -7.74
N PRO A 84 2.75 14.50 -8.73
CA PRO A 84 2.46 13.10 -9.07
C PRO A 84 3.71 12.32 -9.48
N ARG A 85 4.62 12.95 -10.24
CA ARG A 85 5.89 12.32 -10.66
C ARG A 85 6.81 12.02 -9.48
N LEU A 86 7.02 12.98 -8.58
CA LEU A 86 7.87 12.78 -7.40
C LEU A 86 7.25 11.73 -6.47
N THR A 87 5.93 11.74 -6.30
CA THR A 87 5.22 10.75 -5.47
C THR A 87 5.38 9.34 -6.05
N ALA A 88 5.23 9.20 -7.37
CA ALA A 88 5.41 7.94 -8.08
C ALA A 88 6.86 7.41 -7.98
N ILE A 89 7.85 8.28 -8.22
CA ILE A 89 9.28 7.92 -8.10
C ILE A 89 9.59 7.51 -6.66
N GLY A 90 9.17 8.30 -5.68
CA GLY A 90 9.43 8.01 -4.27
C GLY A 90 8.78 6.70 -3.80
N LEU A 91 7.57 6.40 -4.26
CA LEU A 91 6.90 5.12 -3.98
C LEU A 91 7.68 3.91 -4.53
N VAL A 92 8.13 3.99 -5.79
CA VAL A 92 8.92 2.92 -6.43
C VAL A 92 10.29 2.79 -5.77
N LEU A 93 10.95 3.91 -5.49
CA LEU A 93 12.26 3.96 -4.84
C LEU A 93 12.19 3.35 -3.43
N TRP A 94 11.18 3.75 -2.65
CA TRP A 94 10.93 3.25 -1.30
C TRP A 94 10.83 1.72 -1.27
N ALA A 95 9.92 1.16 -2.08
CA ALA A 95 9.67 -0.27 -2.09
C ALA A 95 10.85 -1.06 -2.69
N SER A 96 11.38 -0.62 -3.83
CA SER A 96 12.43 -1.37 -4.55
C SER A 96 13.74 -1.39 -3.79
N CYS A 97 14.19 -0.24 -3.27
CA CYS A 97 15.41 -0.19 -2.47
C CYS A 97 15.25 -0.91 -1.14
N GLY A 98 14.06 -0.85 -0.50
CA GLY A 98 13.78 -1.60 0.72
C GLY A 98 13.83 -3.12 0.51
N PHE A 99 13.25 -3.61 -0.58
CA PHE A 99 13.31 -5.02 -0.97
C PHE A 99 14.74 -5.48 -1.28
N LEU A 100 15.49 -4.71 -2.08
CA LEU A 100 16.88 -5.02 -2.39
C LEU A 100 17.77 -5.02 -1.14
N ALA A 101 17.57 -4.05 -0.22
CA ALA A 101 18.24 -4.02 1.07
C ALA A 101 17.93 -5.30 1.88
N ALA A 102 16.66 -5.72 1.92
CA ALA A 102 16.29 -6.97 2.59
C ALA A 102 17.00 -8.20 1.97
N CYS A 103 17.03 -8.31 0.64
CA CYS A 103 17.74 -9.39 -0.06
C CYS A 103 19.24 -9.40 0.25
N ILE A 104 19.89 -8.24 0.33
CA ILE A 104 21.32 -8.15 0.69
C ILE A 104 21.55 -8.53 2.16
N ALA A 105 20.67 -8.09 3.06
CA ALA A 105 20.73 -8.47 4.48
C ALA A 105 20.56 -9.98 4.70
N TRP A 106 19.92 -10.68 3.77
CA TRP A 106 19.81 -12.14 3.74
C TRP A 106 21.10 -12.85 3.35
N SER A 107 22.03 -12.18 2.67
CA SER A 107 23.21 -12.82 2.10
C SER A 107 24.07 -13.59 3.11
N PRO A 108 24.34 -13.11 4.35
CA PRO A 108 25.13 -13.88 5.32
C PRO A 108 24.43 -15.19 5.75
N ARG A 109 23.09 -15.20 5.80
CA ARG A 109 22.32 -16.40 6.17
C ARG A 109 22.31 -17.43 5.05
N VAL A 110 22.22 -16.98 3.80
CA VAL A 110 22.30 -17.86 2.63
C VAL A 110 23.69 -18.48 2.54
N ILE A 111 24.74 -17.70 2.78
CA ILE A 111 26.12 -18.20 2.81
C ILE A 111 26.28 -19.27 3.89
N ASP A 112 25.83 -19.01 5.13
CA ASP A 112 25.88 -19.97 6.24
C ASP A 112 25.13 -21.27 5.92
N LEU A 113 23.97 -21.17 5.25
CA LEU A 113 23.21 -22.33 4.78
C LEU A 113 23.97 -23.13 3.71
N VAL A 114 24.56 -22.45 2.72
CA VAL A 114 25.32 -23.09 1.65
C VAL A 114 26.59 -23.74 2.19
N GLU A 115 27.31 -23.10 3.09
CA GLU A 115 28.50 -23.68 3.74
C GLU A 115 28.14 -24.96 4.50
N ARG A 116 27.03 -24.95 5.25
CA ARG A 116 26.56 -26.09 6.04
C ARG A 116 26.13 -27.28 5.17
N PHE A 117 25.39 -27.04 4.09
CA PHE A 117 24.77 -28.12 3.32
C PHE A 117 25.55 -28.53 2.07
N VAL A 118 26.38 -27.65 1.50
CA VAL A 118 27.02 -27.89 0.19
C VAL A 118 28.53 -28.07 0.32
N VAL A 119 29.23 -27.14 0.98
CA VAL A 119 30.70 -27.05 0.88
C VAL A 119 31.42 -27.88 1.95
N GLN A 120 30.80 -28.10 3.13
CA GLN A 120 31.39 -28.80 4.28
C GLN A 120 32.80 -28.29 4.69
N ARG A 121 33.22 -27.12 4.22
CA ARG A 121 34.44 -26.42 4.63
C ARG A 121 34.07 -25.03 5.09
N ALA A 122 34.58 -24.65 6.25
CA ALA A 122 34.49 -23.29 6.77
C ALA A 122 35.42 -22.37 5.96
N ILE A 123 34.95 -21.91 4.80
CA ILE A 123 35.57 -20.82 4.07
C ILE A 123 34.84 -19.57 4.53
N THR A 124 35.25 -18.93 5.62
CA THR A 124 34.67 -17.65 6.03
C THR A 124 35.58 -16.49 5.61
N PRO A 125 35.63 -16.11 4.31
CA PRO A 125 36.17 -14.82 3.96
C PRO A 125 35.28 -13.78 4.65
N GLY A 126 35.90 -12.81 5.33
CA GLY A 126 35.15 -11.70 5.92
C GLY A 126 34.24 -11.07 4.88
N THR A 127 33.03 -10.64 5.28
CA THR A 127 32.10 -10.00 4.35
C THR A 127 32.78 -8.79 3.72
N PRO A 128 32.88 -8.72 2.38
CA PRO A 128 33.59 -7.63 1.74
C PRO A 128 32.89 -6.29 2.06
N LEU A 129 33.68 -5.26 2.40
CA LEU A 129 33.18 -3.99 2.93
C LEU A 129 32.18 -3.24 2.02
N TRP A 130 32.10 -3.59 0.72
CA TRP A 130 31.13 -3.00 -0.19
C TRP A 130 29.69 -3.46 0.09
N ILE A 131 29.48 -4.67 0.62
CA ILE A 131 28.14 -5.21 0.95
C ILE A 131 27.43 -4.35 2.00
N PRO A 132 28.01 -4.10 3.20
CA PRO A 132 27.36 -3.25 4.21
C PRO A 132 27.16 -1.81 3.73
N ARG A 133 28.08 -1.25 2.93
CA ARG A 133 27.93 0.08 2.33
C ARG A 133 26.73 0.13 1.40
N LEU A 134 26.59 -0.86 0.52
CA LEU A 134 25.46 -0.96 -0.41
C LEU A 134 24.14 -1.16 0.34
N LEU A 135 24.12 -2.01 1.36
CA LEU A 135 22.94 -2.23 2.21
C LEU A 135 22.45 -0.93 2.86
N VAL A 136 23.37 -0.17 3.47
CA VAL A 136 23.04 1.12 4.11
C VAL A 136 22.62 2.17 3.07
N ALA A 137 23.30 2.22 1.92
CA ALA A 137 22.93 3.12 0.83
C ALA A 137 21.51 2.85 0.30
N LEU A 138 21.16 1.59 0.06
CA LEU A 138 19.80 1.20 -0.35
C LEU A 138 18.77 1.49 0.74
N THR A 139 19.12 1.26 2.01
CA THR A 139 18.24 1.61 3.14
C THR A 139 17.99 3.13 3.18
N ALA A 140 19.03 3.95 3.01
CA ALA A 140 18.92 5.40 2.97
C ALA A 140 18.10 5.88 1.76
N LEU A 141 18.32 5.30 0.57
CA LEU A 141 17.52 5.60 -0.62
C LEU A 141 16.04 5.21 -0.44
N SER A 142 15.76 4.09 0.22
CA SER A 142 14.40 3.71 0.60
C SER A 142 13.78 4.76 1.53
N GLY A 143 14.53 5.26 2.52
CA GLY A 143 14.12 6.34 3.41
C GLY A 143 13.85 7.67 2.69
N LEU A 144 14.67 8.02 1.70
CA LEU A 144 14.40 9.18 0.82
C LEU A 144 13.11 8.99 0.01
N GLY A 145 12.87 7.77 -0.48
CA GLY A 145 11.60 7.42 -1.13
C GLY A 145 10.39 7.57 -0.18
N ALA A 146 10.57 7.28 1.11
CA ALA A 146 9.52 7.41 2.11
C ALA A 146 9.03 8.86 2.30
N LEU A 147 9.84 9.86 1.93
CA LEU A 147 9.44 11.27 1.98
C LEU A 147 8.25 11.57 1.04
N ALA A 148 8.03 10.78 -0.02
CA ALA A 148 6.88 10.92 -0.90
C ALA A 148 5.53 10.66 -0.20
N PHE A 149 5.53 10.00 0.96
CA PHE A 149 4.32 9.80 1.75
C PHE A 149 4.00 10.98 2.66
N ILE A 150 4.89 11.98 2.78
CA ILE A 150 4.64 13.17 3.60
C ILE A 150 3.72 14.11 2.82
N ARG A 151 2.43 14.08 3.17
CA ARG A 151 1.38 14.98 2.65
C ARG A 151 1.28 14.99 1.11
N PRO A 152 1.00 13.85 0.45
CA PRO A 152 0.86 13.79 -1.01
C PRO A 152 -0.28 14.65 -1.58
N SER A 153 -1.31 14.98 -0.78
CA SER A 153 -2.44 15.84 -1.18
C SER A 153 -2.98 16.68 -0.01
N LYS A 154 -3.84 17.66 -0.30
CA LYS A 154 -4.49 18.51 0.72
C LYS A 154 -5.41 17.73 1.65
N ALA A 155 -6.05 16.67 1.16
CA ALA A 155 -6.95 15.81 1.95
C ALA A 155 -6.26 14.99 3.05
N VAL A 156 -4.92 14.95 3.10
CA VAL A 156 -4.20 14.17 4.13
C VAL A 156 -4.27 14.88 5.49
N PRO A 157 -4.84 14.24 6.55
CA PRO A 157 -4.86 14.78 7.89
C PRO A 157 -3.45 15.04 8.39
N LYS A 158 -3.30 16.12 9.17
CA LYS A 158 -2.02 16.50 9.78
C LYS A 158 -1.39 15.35 10.58
N LEU A 159 -2.21 14.59 11.31
CA LEU A 159 -1.74 13.42 12.06
C LEU A 159 -1.12 12.35 11.16
N ALA A 160 -1.74 12.04 10.02
CA ALA A 160 -1.21 11.05 9.09
C ALA A 160 0.07 11.55 8.39
N SER A 161 0.19 12.86 8.15
CA SER A 161 1.46 13.46 7.70
C SER A 161 2.55 13.39 8.78
N ALA A 162 2.23 13.69 10.04
CA ALA A 162 3.18 13.60 11.16
C ALA A 162 3.67 12.16 11.37
N LEU A 163 2.78 11.16 11.29
CA LEU A 163 3.17 9.76 11.32
C LEU A 163 4.12 9.41 10.16
N ALA A 164 3.87 9.89 8.94
CA ALA A 164 4.81 9.67 7.85
C ALA A 164 6.18 10.30 8.08
N VAL A 165 6.27 11.46 8.75
CA VAL A 165 7.55 12.04 9.19
C VAL A 165 8.25 11.12 10.18
N VAL A 166 7.54 10.60 11.18
CA VAL A 166 8.09 9.63 12.14
C VAL A 166 8.61 8.38 11.42
N GLY A 167 7.85 7.86 10.46
CA GLY A 167 8.27 6.74 9.62
C GLY A 167 9.54 7.04 8.82
N ALA A 168 9.64 8.23 8.21
CA ALA A 168 10.84 8.63 7.48
C ALA A 168 12.07 8.77 8.41
N LEU A 169 11.89 9.37 9.60
CA LEU A 169 12.96 9.52 10.58
C LEU A 169 13.43 8.18 11.16
N ALA A 170 12.55 7.18 11.26
CA ALA A 170 12.90 5.84 11.74
C ALA A 170 13.90 5.10 10.81
N TYR A 171 14.16 5.59 9.60
CA TYR A 171 15.25 5.08 8.77
C TYR A 171 16.65 5.39 9.33
N VAL A 172 16.80 6.43 10.17
CA VAL A 172 18.08 6.77 10.79
C VAL A 172 18.57 5.68 11.75
N PRO A 173 17.80 5.28 12.79
CA PRO A 173 18.21 4.17 13.66
C PRO A 173 18.30 2.84 12.91
N LEU A 174 17.47 2.61 11.88
CA LEU A 174 17.55 1.42 11.02
C LEU A 174 18.90 1.34 10.29
N ALA A 175 19.29 2.40 9.58
CA ALA A 175 20.53 2.46 8.82
C ALA A 175 21.76 2.35 9.74
N TRP A 176 21.72 3.02 10.90
CA TRP A 176 22.77 2.91 11.91
C TRP A 176 22.91 1.47 12.44
N ALA A 177 21.80 0.81 12.80
CA ALA A 177 21.83 -0.54 13.33
C ALA A 177 22.34 -1.55 12.28
N LEU A 178 21.90 -1.43 11.02
CA LEU A 178 22.40 -2.26 9.91
C LEU A 178 23.90 -2.04 9.66
N TRP A 179 24.39 -0.81 9.71
CA TRP A 179 25.83 -0.53 9.64
C TRP A 179 26.60 -1.19 10.78
N ARG A 180 26.12 -1.05 12.02
CA ARG A 180 26.77 -1.65 13.20
C ARG A 180 26.82 -3.17 13.11
N ILE A 181 25.73 -3.81 12.67
CA ILE A 181 25.69 -5.27 12.48
C ILE A 181 26.69 -5.68 11.39
N HIS A 182 26.55 -5.16 10.17
CA HIS A 182 27.23 -5.72 9.01
C HIS A 182 28.64 -5.16 8.75
N ALA A 183 28.93 -3.92 9.17
CA ALA A 183 30.23 -3.28 8.94
C ALA A 183 31.16 -3.31 10.16
N VAL A 184 30.61 -3.47 11.38
CA VAL A 184 31.40 -3.43 12.61
C VAL A 184 31.47 -4.81 13.27
N ILE A 185 30.32 -5.45 13.51
CA ILE A 185 30.29 -6.76 14.18
C ILE A 185 30.70 -7.87 13.20
N ASP A 186 30.06 -7.96 12.04
CA ASP A 186 30.26 -9.07 11.09
C ASP A 186 31.51 -8.91 10.19
N ALA A 187 32.15 -7.73 10.19
CA ALA A 187 33.30 -7.46 9.33
C ALA A 187 34.58 -8.22 9.75
N GLY A 188 34.75 -8.48 11.05
CA GLY A 188 35.94 -9.16 11.58
C GLY A 188 35.83 -10.68 11.57
N MET A 189 34.66 -11.21 11.90
CA MET A 189 34.32 -12.63 11.82
C MET A 189 32.83 -12.73 11.53
N ALA A 190 32.47 -13.43 10.44
CA ALA A 190 31.08 -13.76 10.20
C ALA A 190 30.59 -14.60 11.38
N SER A 191 29.60 -14.09 12.14
CA SER A 191 28.98 -14.84 13.22
C SER A 191 27.91 -15.73 12.59
N PRO A 192 28.15 -17.05 12.43
CA PRO A 192 27.16 -17.95 11.84
C PRO A 192 25.89 -17.93 12.67
N TYR A 193 24.75 -17.94 11.99
CA TYR A 193 23.44 -17.87 12.64
C TYR A 193 23.05 -19.21 13.27
N PHE A 194 23.56 -20.32 12.73
CA PHE A 194 23.13 -21.67 13.13
C PHE A 194 24.14 -22.44 14.00
N VAL A 195 25.33 -21.90 14.23
CA VAL A 195 26.43 -22.65 14.88
C VAL A 195 26.98 -21.93 16.10
N ALA A 196 26.99 -20.58 16.10
CA ALA A 196 27.57 -19.81 17.19
C ALA A 196 26.54 -19.46 18.26
N ALA A 197 27.01 -19.42 19.51
CA ALA A 197 26.21 -18.96 20.63
C ALA A 197 25.76 -17.50 20.45
N PRO A 198 24.62 -17.13 21.05
CA PRO A 198 24.08 -15.79 20.99
C PRO A 198 25.02 -14.66 21.40
N ARG A 199 25.21 -13.71 20.48
CA ARG A 199 25.83 -12.42 20.77
C ARG A 199 24.75 -11.40 21.11
N ALA A 200 24.61 -11.10 22.39
CA ALA A 200 23.55 -10.22 22.91
C ALA A 200 23.60 -8.80 22.30
N ASP A 201 24.80 -8.27 22.01
CA ASP A 201 25.01 -6.99 21.32
C ASP A 201 24.40 -6.99 19.90
N ARG A 202 24.64 -8.06 19.14
CA ARG A 202 24.07 -8.24 17.79
C ARG A 202 22.55 -8.37 17.85
N THR A 203 22.02 -9.15 18.79
CA THR A 203 20.56 -9.35 18.92
C THR A 203 19.84 -8.09 19.36
N ALA A 204 20.42 -7.30 20.27
CA ALA A 204 19.87 -6.00 20.63
C ALA A 204 19.77 -5.06 19.42
N LEU A 205 20.80 -5.02 18.57
CA LEU A 205 20.75 -4.25 17.32
C LEU A 205 19.70 -4.78 16.34
N ARG A 206 19.49 -6.10 16.26
CA ARG A 206 18.41 -6.69 15.45
C ARG A 206 17.02 -6.30 15.98
N MET A 207 16.85 -6.20 17.29
CA MET A 207 15.63 -5.65 17.88
C MET A 207 15.40 -4.19 17.49
N VAL A 208 16.46 -3.37 17.44
CA VAL A 208 16.38 -1.99 16.92
C VAL A 208 15.98 -1.99 15.44
N VAL A 209 16.55 -2.87 14.61
CA VAL A 209 16.16 -3.02 13.19
C VAL A 209 14.68 -3.37 13.06
N GLY A 210 14.21 -4.42 13.75
CA GLY A 210 12.81 -4.83 13.68
C GLY A 210 11.85 -3.78 14.24
N GLY A 211 12.19 -3.14 15.36
CA GLY A 211 11.41 -2.04 15.92
C GLY A 211 11.31 -0.85 14.97
N ALA A 212 12.41 -0.44 14.35
CA ALA A 212 12.43 0.63 13.35
C ALA A 212 11.59 0.28 12.12
N LEU A 213 11.70 -0.94 11.60
CA LEU A 213 10.87 -1.42 10.49
C LEU A 213 9.37 -1.40 10.84
N LEU A 214 9.01 -1.83 12.04
CA LEU A 214 7.62 -1.82 12.51
C LEU A 214 7.07 -0.39 12.58
N VAL A 215 7.85 0.57 13.11
CA VAL A 215 7.51 2.00 13.10
C VAL A 215 7.36 2.52 11.67
N ILE A 216 8.30 2.24 10.77
CA ILE A 216 8.24 2.66 9.36
C ILE A 216 6.94 2.16 8.71
N ILE A 217 6.66 0.86 8.80
CA ILE A 217 5.50 0.24 8.15
C ILE A 217 4.19 0.81 8.70
N LEU A 218 4.05 0.85 10.03
CA LEU A 218 2.81 1.31 10.66
C LEU A 218 2.57 2.80 10.46
N ALA A 219 3.63 3.62 10.48
CA ALA A 219 3.52 5.07 10.36
C ALA A 219 3.30 5.53 8.91
N LEU A 220 3.84 4.83 7.91
CA LEU A 220 3.60 5.11 6.49
C LEU A 220 2.25 4.54 5.98
N ARG A 221 1.72 3.50 6.62
CA ARG A 221 0.49 2.79 6.22
C ARG A 221 -0.72 3.70 5.95
N PRO A 222 -1.06 4.71 6.77
CA PRO A 222 -2.24 5.55 6.53
C PRO A 222 -2.19 6.28 5.18
N ASN A 223 -1.01 6.79 4.80
CA ASN A 223 -0.82 7.53 3.56
C ASN A 223 -0.69 6.60 2.36
N ALA A 224 -0.02 5.45 2.53
CA ALA A 224 0.01 4.41 1.50
C ALA A 224 -1.39 3.92 1.14
N ARG A 225 -2.26 3.67 2.14
CA ARG A 225 -3.66 3.26 1.89
C ARG A 225 -4.45 4.27 1.07
N ARG A 226 -4.22 5.58 1.27
CA ARG A 226 -4.88 6.65 0.50
C ARG A 226 -4.43 6.66 -0.96
N LEU A 227 -3.12 6.47 -1.21
CA LEU A 227 -2.59 6.34 -2.57
C LEU A 227 -3.17 5.09 -3.27
N VAL A 228 -3.29 3.98 -2.53
CA VAL A 228 -3.93 2.74 -3.03
C VAL A 228 -5.40 2.98 -3.35
N GLN A 229 -6.18 3.58 -2.43
CA GLN A 229 -7.59 3.89 -2.64
C GLN A 229 -7.82 4.69 -3.92
N ARG A 230 -7.00 5.72 -4.16
CA ARG A 230 -7.02 6.47 -5.42
C ARG A 230 -6.75 5.60 -6.64
N SER A 231 -5.71 4.76 -6.59
CA SER A 231 -5.38 3.87 -7.71
C SER A 231 -6.50 2.88 -8.06
N LEU A 232 -7.29 2.50 -7.04
CA LEU A 232 -8.39 1.55 -7.17
C LEU A 232 -9.69 2.20 -7.63
N ALA A 233 -9.98 3.42 -7.19
CA ALA A 233 -11.10 4.21 -7.74
C ALA A 233 -10.97 4.34 -9.27
N LEU A 234 -9.73 4.46 -9.77
CA LEU A 234 -9.42 4.51 -11.21
C LEU A 234 -9.50 3.15 -11.93
N ARG A 235 -9.49 2.03 -11.20
CA ARG A 235 -9.54 0.67 -11.73
C ARG A 235 -10.64 -0.10 -11.01
N LYS A 236 -11.88 0.02 -11.48
CA LYS A 236 -13.13 -0.60 -10.96
C LYS A 236 -13.01 -2.10 -10.58
N GLY A 237 -12.28 -2.47 -9.52
CA GLY A 237 -12.09 -3.88 -9.19
C GLY A 237 -11.10 -4.17 -8.07
N ARG A 238 -11.67 -4.55 -6.92
CA ARG A 238 -11.07 -5.15 -5.70
C ARG A 238 -9.92 -4.40 -5.04
N VAL A 239 -10.20 -3.92 -3.82
CA VAL A 239 -9.21 -3.42 -2.88
C VAL A 239 -8.46 -4.59 -2.26
N ASP A 240 -7.17 -4.74 -2.56
CA ASP A 240 -6.30 -5.58 -1.75
C ASP A 240 -5.91 -4.81 -0.48
N ARG A 241 -6.32 -5.32 0.69
CA ARG A 241 -6.38 -4.53 1.94
C ARG A 241 -5.27 -4.85 2.95
N GLN A 242 -4.37 -5.81 2.67
CA GLN A 242 -3.62 -6.46 3.76
C GLN A 242 -2.09 -6.54 3.63
N THR A 243 -1.47 -6.08 2.53
CA THR A 243 -0.03 -6.28 2.31
C THR A 243 0.88 -5.64 3.36
N LEU A 244 0.67 -4.36 3.73
CA LEU A 244 1.50 -3.68 4.74
C LEU A 244 1.31 -4.21 6.17
N LEU A 245 0.09 -4.66 6.52
CA LEU A 245 -0.12 -5.24 7.85
C LEU A 245 0.54 -6.62 7.95
N GLY A 246 0.47 -7.42 6.86
CA GLY A 246 1.19 -8.69 6.76
C GLY A 246 2.71 -8.50 6.94
N LEU A 247 3.29 -7.46 6.34
CA LEU A 247 4.68 -7.08 6.57
C LEU A 247 4.99 -6.76 8.04
N ALA A 248 4.13 -5.97 8.71
CA ALA A 248 4.32 -5.66 10.12
C ALA A 248 4.23 -6.91 11.01
N VAL A 249 3.30 -7.82 10.71
CA VAL A 249 3.18 -9.11 11.42
C VAL A 249 4.44 -9.96 11.21
N ALA A 250 4.95 -10.04 9.98
CA ALA A 250 6.20 -10.75 9.70
C ALA A 250 7.39 -10.19 10.51
N VAL A 251 7.51 -8.87 10.61
CA VAL A 251 8.52 -8.21 11.47
C VAL A 251 8.30 -8.56 12.95
N ALA A 252 7.05 -8.56 13.42
CA ALA A 252 6.74 -8.91 14.81
C ALA A 252 7.12 -10.37 15.13
N ILE A 253 6.94 -11.31 14.19
CA ILE A 253 7.40 -12.70 14.33
C ILE A 253 8.93 -12.76 14.47
N VAL A 254 9.67 -11.98 13.67
CA VAL A 254 11.14 -11.90 13.78
C VAL A 254 11.56 -11.37 15.16
N LEU A 255 10.92 -10.29 15.63
CA LEU A 255 11.19 -9.71 16.95
C LEU A 255 10.88 -10.69 18.09
N ALA A 256 9.80 -11.46 17.98
CA ALA A 256 9.49 -12.51 18.94
C ALA A 256 10.58 -13.59 18.97
N GLY A 257 11.08 -14.01 17.80
CA GLY A 257 12.21 -14.94 17.72
C GLY A 257 13.50 -14.37 18.33
N ASP A 258 13.82 -13.09 18.07
CA ASP A 258 14.95 -12.41 18.70
C ASP A 258 14.79 -12.28 20.23
N ALA A 259 13.56 -12.08 20.73
CA ALA A 259 13.25 -12.06 22.16
C ALA A 259 13.51 -13.43 22.80
N MET A 260 12.99 -14.50 22.18
CA MET A 260 13.23 -15.88 22.63
C MET A 260 14.73 -16.20 22.67
N TRP A 261 15.47 -15.74 21.67
CA TRP A 261 16.91 -15.94 21.60
C TRP A 261 17.68 -15.26 22.73
N LEU A 262 17.25 -14.05 23.15
CA LEU A 262 17.79 -13.39 24.35
C LEU A 262 17.43 -14.15 25.63
N LEU A 263 16.18 -14.62 25.75
CA LEU A 263 15.70 -15.37 26.92
C LEU A 263 16.39 -16.73 27.07
N ALA A 264 16.81 -17.36 25.97
CA ALA A 264 17.55 -18.63 26.01
C ALA A 264 18.82 -18.55 26.87
N GLY A 265 19.48 -17.38 26.93
CA GLY A 265 20.64 -17.15 27.77
C GLY A 265 20.36 -17.29 29.27
N SER A 266 19.11 -17.06 29.69
CA SER A 266 18.66 -17.19 31.08
C SER A 266 18.04 -18.56 31.40
N CYS A 267 17.83 -19.41 30.40
CA CYS A 267 17.24 -20.74 30.60
C CYS A 267 18.26 -21.75 31.16
N PRO A 268 17.79 -22.77 31.91
CA PRO A 268 18.59 -23.95 32.25
C PRO A 268 19.16 -24.63 31.00
N PRO A 269 20.30 -25.34 31.10
CA PRO A 269 20.96 -25.97 29.95
C PRO A 269 20.04 -26.87 29.12
N SER A 270 19.12 -27.60 29.75
CA SER A 270 18.17 -28.50 29.06
C SER A 270 17.15 -27.79 28.18
N LEU A 271 16.80 -26.54 28.49
CA LEU A 271 15.81 -25.75 27.74
C LEU A 271 16.44 -24.73 26.80
N ARG A 272 17.71 -24.37 27.03
CA ARG A 272 18.42 -23.34 26.26
C ARG A 272 18.38 -23.63 24.75
N ASP A 273 18.76 -24.83 24.37
CA ASP A 273 18.87 -25.21 22.94
C ASP A 273 17.50 -25.22 22.27
N VAL A 274 16.48 -25.78 22.94
CA VAL A 274 15.10 -25.80 22.44
C VAL A 274 14.55 -24.38 22.22
N VAL A 275 14.75 -23.48 23.19
CA VAL A 275 14.28 -22.08 23.07
C VAL A 275 15.05 -21.34 21.97
N ALA A 276 16.36 -21.56 21.86
CA ALA A 276 17.19 -20.97 20.82
C ALA A 276 16.80 -21.46 19.41
N ASP A 277 16.51 -22.74 19.25
CA ASP A 277 16.06 -23.35 18.00
C ASP A 277 14.69 -22.80 17.58
N LEU A 278 13.72 -22.75 18.50
CA LEU A 278 12.42 -22.14 18.25
C LEU A 278 12.55 -20.67 17.84
N GLY A 279 13.39 -19.89 18.54
CA GLY A 279 13.68 -18.51 18.18
C GLY A 279 14.26 -18.39 16.77
N THR A 280 15.19 -19.27 16.41
CA THR A 280 15.82 -19.33 15.08
C THR A 280 14.80 -19.65 13.98
N ILE A 281 13.91 -20.61 14.22
CA ILE A 281 12.82 -20.96 13.29
C ILE A 281 11.88 -19.76 13.07
N LEU A 282 11.47 -19.08 14.14
CA LEU A 282 10.62 -17.89 14.04
C LEU A 282 11.30 -16.76 13.25
N ILE A 283 12.58 -16.51 13.52
CA ILE A 283 13.38 -15.53 12.77
C ILE A 283 13.41 -15.88 11.29
N ALA A 284 13.66 -17.15 10.94
CA ALA A 284 13.75 -17.60 9.55
C ALA A 284 12.41 -17.46 8.82
N VAL A 285 11.33 -17.97 9.42
CA VAL A 285 9.97 -17.90 8.87
C VAL A 285 9.50 -16.45 8.73
N GLY A 286 9.65 -15.64 9.79
CA GLY A 286 9.27 -14.23 9.76
C GLY A 286 10.07 -13.43 8.71
N SER A 287 11.36 -13.71 8.56
CA SER A 287 12.19 -13.06 7.53
C SER A 287 11.74 -13.47 6.12
N LEU A 288 11.34 -14.72 5.90
CA LEU A 288 10.87 -15.20 4.60
C LEU A 288 9.54 -14.53 4.22
N LEU A 289 8.60 -14.51 5.17
CA LEU A 289 7.31 -13.83 5.01
C LEU A 289 7.51 -12.33 4.73
N PHE A 290 8.46 -11.69 5.41
CA PHE A 290 8.81 -10.29 5.18
C PHE A 290 9.32 -10.07 3.75
N THR A 291 10.25 -10.90 3.26
CA THR A 291 10.79 -10.79 1.90
C THR A 291 9.70 -10.97 0.84
N ILE A 292 8.80 -11.94 1.01
CA ILE A 292 7.66 -12.16 0.10
C ILE A 292 6.74 -10.93 0.11
N GLY A 293 6.36 -10.43 1.29
CA GLY A 293 5.54 -9.22 1.42
C GLY A 293 6.20 -7.98 0.82
N ALA A 294 7.53 -7.86 0.92
CA ALA A 294 8.29 -6.75 0.36
C ALA A 294 8.33 -6.82 -1.18
N ALA A 295 8.47 -8.02 -1.76
CA ALA A 295 8.33 -8.22 -3.19
C ALA A 295 6.93 -7.82 -3.70
N SER A 296 5.87 -8.20 -2.98
CA SER A 296 4.50 -7.74 -3.28
C SER A 296 4.38 -6.21 -3.21
N ALA A 297 4.97 -5.58 -2.19
CA ALA A 297 4.98 -4.12 -2.07
C ALA A 297 5.71 -3.43 -3.23
N VAL A 298 6.75 -4.04 -3.81
CA VAL A 298 7.41 -3.55 -5.04
C VAL A 298 6.44 -3.59 -6.21
N MET A 299 5.81 -4.74 -6.46
CA MET A 299 4.85 -4.89 -7.57
C MET A 299 3.69 -3.89 -7.45
N ASP A 300 3.15 -3.73 -6.25
CA ASP A 300 2.09 -2.76 -5.95
C ASP A 300 2.59 -1.32 -6.14
N GLY A 301 3.80 -1.01 -5.66
CA GLY A 301 4.42 0.31 -5.82
C GLY A 301 4.53 0.73 -7.29
N TRP A 302 5.00 -0.18 -8.15
CA TRP A 302 5.06 0.05 -9.61
C TRP A 302 3.68 0.24 -10.23
N ARG A 303 2.70 -0.58 -9.84
CA ARG A 303 1.31 -0.48 -10.33
C ARG A 303 0.67 0.85 -9.95
N ILE A 304 0.80 1.25 -8.68
CA ILE A 304 0.25 2.50 -8.15
C ILE A 304 0.96 3.70 -8.79
N ALA A 305 2.29 3.66 -8.91
CA ALA A 305 3.06 4.74 -9.51
C ALA A 305 2.59 5.06 -10.94
N ARG A 306 2.32 4.04 -11.77
CA ARG A 306 1.73 4.24 -13.11
C ARG A 306 0.38 4.95 -13.05
N SER A 307 -0.47 4.60 -12.08
CA SER A 307 -1.80 5.24 -11.93
C SER A 307 -1.73 6.67 -11.39
N VAL A 308 -0.73 6.99 -10.56
CA VAL A 308 -0.56 8.34 -9.98
C VAL A 308 -0.08 9.35 -11.03
N VAL A 309 0.69 8.90 -12.03
CA VAL A 309 1.20 9.76 -13.11
C VAL A 309 0.12 10.07 -14.15
N LEU A 310 -0.90 9.23 -14.29
CA LEU A 310 -2.00 9.48 -15.23
C LEU A 310 -2.76 10.75 -14.79
N PRO A 311 -2.90 11.75 -15.67
CA PRO A 311 -3.69 12.93 -15.36
C PRO A 311 -5.13 12.51 -15.07
N ALA A 312 -5.77 13.16 -14.10
CA ALA A 312 -7.20 12.96 -13.89
C ALA A 312 -7.93 13.33 -15.18
N PRO A 313 -8.91 12.52 -15.65
CA PRO A 313 -9.68 12.85 -16.84
C PRO A 313 -10.29 14.23 -16.63
N SER A 314 -10.03 15.14 -17.58
CA SER A 314 -10.56 16.48 -17.47
C SER A 314 -12.08 16.43 -17.65
N MET A 315 -12.82 17.40 -17.06
CA MET A 315 -14.25 17.51 -17.36
C MET A 315 -14.52 17.63 -18.87
N LYS A 316 -13.57 18.17 -19.65
CA LYS A 316 -13.70 18.23 -21.11
C LYS A 316 -13.65 16.84 -21.76
N ASP A 317 -12.86 15.91 -21.23
CA ASP A 317 -12.79 14.53 -21.76
C ASP A 317 -14.07 13.76 -21.46
N ILE A 318 -14.71 14.04 -20.32
CA ILE A 318 -15.99 13.45 -19.94
C ILE A 318 -17.17 14.10 -20.71
N LEU A 319 -17.06 15.41 -21.04
CA LEU A 319 -18.13 16.19 -21.68
C LEU A 319 -18.00 16.29 -23.22
N GLY A 320 -16.85 15.97 -23.80
CA GLY A 320 -16.43 16.47 -25.11
C GLY A 320 -16.37 15.46 -26.26
N SER A 321 -16.64 14.18 -26.06
CA SER A 321 -16.72 13.20 -27.15
C SER A 321 -18.15 12.93 -27.60
N ARG A 322 -18.97 13.98 -27.76
CA ARG A 322 -20.07 13.89 -28.73
C ARG A 322 -19.39 13.81 -30.08
N ALA A 323 -19.33 12.59 -30.62
CA ALA A 323 -18.92 12.35 -31.99
C ALA A 323 -19.54 13.44 -32.87
N ARG A 324 -18.70 14.25 -33.54
CA ARG A 324 -19.14 14.76 -34.83
C ARG A 324 -19.53 13.50 -35.58
N GLY A 325 -20.82 13.36 -35.88
CA GLY A 325 -21.24 12.34 -36.83
C GLY A 325 -20.36 12.49 -38.08
N PRO A 326 -20.08 11.41 -38.79
CA PRO A 326 -19.51 11.56 -40.13
C PRO A 326 -20.42 12.53 -40.88
N ASP A 327 -19.89 13.73 -41.18
CA ASP A 327 -20.53 14.62 -42.13
C ASP A 327 -20.58 13.80 -43.43
N ASN A 328 -21.80 13.40 -43.80
CA ASN A 328 -22.07 12.77 -45.07
C ASN A 328 -21.87 13.83 -46.15
N ASP A 329 -20.69 13.85 -46.76
CA ASP A 329 -20.49 14.33 -48.12
C ASP A 329 -21.01 13.29 -49.12
#